data_AF-A0A946W0K5-F1
#
_entry.id   AF-A0A946W0K5-F1
#
_cell.length_a   1.000
_cell.length_b   1.000
_cell.length_c   1.000
_cell.angle_alpha   90.00
_cell.angle_beta   90.00
_cell.angle_gamma   90.00
#
_symmetry.space_group_name_H-M   'P 1'
#
loop_
_entity.id
_entity.type
_entity.pdbx_description
1 polymer ?
#
loop_
_entity_poly.entity_id
_entity_poly.type
_entity_poly.pdbx_seq_one_letter_code
_entity_poly.pdbx_strand_id
1 'polypeptide(L)'
;LPGPVKTNIFATLKQYDDPIVAGHHQAMVELLESNGITPQAAARTIFEQLASGQFWVSTHPEMTAMMAKQRAANLSSLAKPSIDMDSAVNLD
;
A
#
# COMPACT_ATOMS: atom_id res chain seq x y z
N LEU A 1 2.82 -7.03 -0.23
CA LEU A 1 2.44 -5.73 0.34
C LEU A 1 0.99 -5.84 0.74
N PRO A 2 0.63 -5.73 2.03
CA PRO A 2 -0.78 -5.69 2.41
C PRO A 2 -1.44 -4.47 1.76
N GLY A 3 -2.66 -4.64 1.25
CA GLY A 3 -3.47 -3.50 0.83
C GLY A 3 -4.09 -2.76 2.03
N PRO A 4 -4.84 -1.68 1.80
CA PRO A 4 -5.27 -0.75 2.83
C PRO A 4 -6.19 -1.39 3.88
N VAL A 5 -5.93 -1.12 5.15
CA VAL A 5 -6.79 -1.53 6.29
C VAL A 5 -7.04 -0.31 7.15
N LYS A 6 -8.31 -0.11 7.55
CA LYS A 6 -8.74 0.96 8.45
C LYS A 6 -8.17 0.77 9.84
N THR A 7 -6.96 1.28 10.05
CA THR A 7 -6.21 1.18 11.29
C THR A 7 -5.81 2.55 11.79
N ASN A 8 -5.39 2.62 13.04
CA ASN A 8 -4.84 3.84 13.64
C ASN A 8 -3.37 4.08 13.27
N ILE A 9 -2.84 3.47 12.19
CA ILE A 9 -1.41 3.54 11.84
C ILE A 9 -0.91 4.98 11.63
N PHE A 10 -1.81 5.89 11.23
CA PHE A 10 -1.54 7.30 11.03
C PHE A 10 -2.01 8.21 12.18
N ALA A 11 -2.63 7.66 13.23
CA ALA A 11 -3.27 8.45 14.30
C ALA A 11 -2.29 9.06 15.32
N THR A 12 -1.04 8.57 15.38
CA THR A 12 -0.06 8.99 16.40
C THR A 12 0.64 10.31 16.06
N LEU A 13 0.60 10.73 14.79
CA LEU A 13 1.27 11.96 14.34
C LEU A 13 0.37 13.16 14.63
N LYS A 14 0.85 14.09 15.47
CA LYS A 14 0.07 15.24 15.95
C LYS A 14 0.55 16.60 15.43
N GLN A 15 1.77 16.69 14.90
CA GLN A 15 2.33 17.93 14.38
C GLN A 15 3.20 17.66 13.16
N TYR A 16 3.02 18.51 12.15
CA TYR A 16 3.85 18.60 10.96
C TYR A 16 4.39 20.02 10.88
N ASP A 17 5.70 20.16 10.80
CA ASP A 17 6.34 21.46 10.56
C ASP A 17 6.32 21.82 9.06
N ASP A 18 6.09 20.83 8.18
CA ASP A 18 6.08 20.94 6.72
C ASP A 18 4.67 20.71 6.14
N PRO A 19 4.10 21.65 5.36
CA PRO A 19 2.78 21.50 4.74
C PRO A 19 2.69 20.37 3.71
N ILE A 20 3.78 20.01 3.03
CA ILE A 20 3.79 18.88 2.08
C ILE A 20 3.60 17.56 2.83
N VAL A 21 4.30 17.40 3.95
CA VAL A 21 4.17 16.23 4.82
C VAL A 21 2.75 16.15 5.39
N ALA A 22 2.18 17.27 5.82
CA ALA A 22 0.81 17.34 6.30
C ALA A 22 -0.21 16.90 5.23
N GLY A 23 -0.06 17.40 4.00
CA GLY A 23 -0.93 17.03 2.88
C GLY A 23 -0.82 15.55 2.51
N HIS A 24 0.40 15.00 2.46
CA HIS A 24 0.60 13.57 2.19
C HIS A 24 0.01 12.68 3.29
N HIS A 25 0.18 13.06 4.56
CA HIS A 25 -0.43 12.32 5.67
C HIS A 25 -1.95 12.30 5.57
N GLN A 26 -2.57 13.45 5.31
CA GLN A 26 -4.01 13.53 5.12
C GLN A 26 -4.48 12.62 3.99
N ALA A 27 -3.79 12.62 2.85
CA ALA A 27 -4.10 11.73 1.73
C ALA A 27 -3.99 10.24 2.10
N MET A 28 -3.02 9.86 2.95
CA MET A 28 -2.90 8.48 3.43
C MET A 28 -4.01 8.09 4.41
N VAL A 29 -4.45 9.01 5.29
CA VAL A 29 -5.62 8.79 6.15
C VAL A 29 -6.87 8.60 5.30
N GLU A 30 -7.11 9.48 4.33
CA GLU A 30 -8.24 9.41 3.41
C GLU A 30 -8.24 8.12 2.57
N LEU A 31 -7.05 7.66 2.14
CA LEU A 31 -6.89 6.38 1.44
C LEU A 31 -7.36 5.21 2.30
N LEU A 32 -6.97 5.16 3.58
CA LEU A 32 -7.41 4.08 4.48
C LEU A 32 -8.92 4.16 4.71
N GLU A 33 -9.47 5.36 4.92
CA GLU A 33 -10.90 5.53 5.18
C GLU A 33 -11.78 5.22 3.96
N SER A 34 -11.34 5.61 2.77
CA SER A 34 -12.14 5.41 1.55
C SER A 34 -12.02 3.99 1.01
N ASN A 35 -10.80 3.43 1.03
CA ASN A 35 -10.48 2.22 0.28
C ASN A 35 -10.09 1.04 1.18
N GLY A 36 -9.94 1.25 2.48
CA GLY A 36 -9.50 0.21 3.41
C GLY A 36 -10.61 -0.74 3.85
N ILE A 37 -10.26 -2.02 3.99
CA ILE A 37 -11.12 -3.00 4.67
C ILE A 37 -11.08 -2.79 6.19
N THR A 38 -12.08 -3.31 6.91
CA THR A 38 -12.09 -3.24 8.38
C THR A 38 -11.01 -4.15 8.98
N PRO A 39 -10.53 -3.85 10.22
CA PRO A 39 -9.59 -4.73 10.93
C PRO A 39 -10.08 -6.17 11.07
N GLN A 40 -11.39 -6.36 11.32
CA GLN A 40 -11.99 -7.68 11.46
C GLN A 40 -12.01 -8.45 10.15
N ALA A 41 -12.30 -7.77 9.03
CA ALA A 41 -12.22 -8.38 7.70
C ALA A 41 -10.77 -8.77 7.38
N ALA A 42 -9.81 -7.88 7.64
CA ALA A 42 -8.39 -8.15 7.46
C ALA A 42 -7.94 -9.38 8.26
N ALA A 43 -8.31 -9.46 9.54
CA ALA A 43 -7.98 -10.59 10.40
C ALA A 43 -8.56 -11.90 9.85
N ARG A 44 -9.84 -11.91 9.46
CA ARG A 44 -10.49 -13.08 8.86
C ARG A 44 -9.74 -13.56 7.62
N THR A 45 -9.48 -12.66 6.67
CA THR A 45 -8.77 -12.97 5.42
C THR A 45 -7.37 -13.54 5.68
N ILE A 46 -6.65 -13.01 6.67
CA ILE A 46 -5.34 -13.52 7.09
C ILE A 46 -5.45 -14.94 7.64
N PHE A 47 -6.38 -15.20 8.57
CA PHE A 47 -6.53 -16.51 9.19
C PHE A 47 -6.99 -17.59 8.20
N GLU A 48 -7.86 -17.25 7.23
CA GLU A 48 -8.27 -18.17 6.16
C GLU A 48 -7.09 -18.59 5.27
N GLN A 49 -6.19 -17.66 4.94
CA GLN A 49 -4.97 -17.96 4.19
C GLN A 49 -3.99 -18.82 4.99
N LEU A 50 -3.80 -18.52 6.27
CA LEU A 50 -2.96 -19.33 7.16
C LEU A 50 -3.51 -20.76 7.31
N ALA A 51 -4.82 -20.90 7.51
CA ALA A 51 -5.49 -22.20 7.64
C ALA A 51 -5.37 -23.05 6.36
N SER A 52 -5.28 -22.41 5.19
CA SER A 52 -5.03 -23.08 3.91
C SER A 52 -3.54 -23.32 3.62
N GLY A 53 -2.64 -23.04 4.57
CA GLY A 53 -1.20 -23.29 4.43
C GLY A 53 -0.49 -22.33 3.49
N GLN A 54 -1.07 -21.16 3.20
CA GLN A 54 -0.47 -20.19 2.31
C GLN A 54 0.77 -19.56 2.95
N PHE A 55 1.86 -19.53 2.19
CA PHE A 55 3.08 -18.81 2.58
C PHE A 55 2.92 -17.30 2.39
N TRP A 56 2.34 -16.88 1.26
CA TRP A 56 2.09 -15.47 0.96
C TRP A 56 0.72 -15.06 1.47
N VAL A 57 0.68 -14.44 2.64
CA VAL A 57 -0.55 -13.94 3.26
C VAL A 57 -0.70 -12.44 3.04
N SER A 58 -1.87 -12.01 2.59
CA SER A 58 -2.16 -10.59 2.36
C SER A 58 -3.62 -10.23 2.60
N THR A 59 -3.88 -9.00 3.04
CA THR A 59 -5.23 -8.45 3.17
C THR A 59 -5.89 -8.23 1.81
N HIS A 60 -5.10 -8.07 0.75
CA HIS A 60 -5.54 -7.86 -0.64
C HIS A 60 -4.74 -8.82 -1.54
N PRO A 61 -5.13 -10.10 -1.60
CA PRO A 61 -4.33 -11.14 -2.26
C PRO A 61 -4.13 -10.88 -3.76
N GLU A 62 -5.17 -10.41 -4.45
CA GLU A 62 -5.09 -10.07 -5.88
C GLU A 62 -4.09 -8.95 -6.16
N MET A 63 -4.12 -7.88 -5.36
CA MET A 63 -3.15 -6.78 -5.44
C MET A 63 -1.73 -7.27 -5.18
N THR A 64 -1.54 -8.16 -4.20
CA THR A 64 -0.22 -8.73 -3.90
C THR A 64 0.30 -9.57 -5.06
N ALA A 65 -0.55 -10.42 -5.64
CA ALA A 65 -0.18 -11.23 -6.80
C ALA A 65 0.17 -10.36 -8.02
N MET A 66 -0.62 -9.32 -8.29
CA MET A 66 -0.35 -8.35 -9.36
C MET A 66 1.01 -7.66 -9.17
N MET A 67 1.29 -7.14 -7.97
CA MET A 67 2.56 -6.46 -7.68
C MET A 67 3.77 -7.40 -7.76
N ALA A 68 3.63 -8.64 -7.26
CA ALA A 68 4.67 -9.65 -7.38
C ALA A 68 4.95 -9.99 -8.85
N LYS A 69 3.91 -10.14 -9.68
CA LYS A 69 4.02 -10.38 -11.11
C LYS A 69 4.73 -9.21 -11.82
N GLN A 70 4.37 -7.97 -11.52
CA GLN A 70 5.04 -6.81 -12.09
C GLN A 70 6.52 -6.76 -11.70
N ARG A 71 6.84 -7.04 -10.44
CA ARG A 71 8.23 -7.07 -9.98
C ARG A 71 9.03 -8.17 -10.67
N ALA A 72 8.45 -9.37 -10.83
CA ALA A 72 9.08 -10.45 -11.57
C ALA A 72 9.37 -10.04 -13.02
N ALA A 73 8.41 -9.41 -13.72
CA ALA A 73 8.58 -8.94 -15.08
C ALA A 73 9.73 -7.91 -15.23
N ASN A 74 9.80 -6.93 -14.33
CA ASN A 74 10.86 -5.92 -14.32
C ASN A 74 12.24 -6.58 -14.15
N LEU A 75 12.36 -7.54 -13.24
CA LEU A 75 13.63 -8.23 -12.97
C LEU A 75 14.02 -9.17 -14.12
N SER A 76 13.07 -9.95 -14.64
CA SER A 76 13.34 -10.90 -15.73
C SER A 76 13.72 -10.24 -17.05
N SER A 77 13.24 -9.02 -17.29
CA SER A 77 13.53 -8.26 -18.50
C SER A 77 14.75 -7.36 -18.39
N LEU A 78 15.40 -7.30 -17.21
CA LEU A 78 16.46 -6.33 -16.90
C LEU A 78 16.03 -4.89 -17.23
N ALA A 79 14.79 -4.55 -16.86
CA ALA A 79 14.23 -3.24 -17.14
C ALA A 79 15.13 -2.12 -16.60
N LYS A 80 15.46 -1.15 -17.47
CA LYS A 80 16.24 0.03 -17.08
C LYS A 80 15.36 0.98 -16.27
N PRO A 81 15.89 1.68 -15.26
CA PRO A 81 15.16 2.74 -14.58
C PRO A 81 14.70 3.80 -15.58
N SER A 82 13.48 4.27 -15.42
CA SER A 82 12.92 5.40 -16.15
C SER A 82 12.35 6.40 -15.15
N ILE A 83 12.54 7.68 -15.43
CA ILE A 83 11.82 8.74 -14.75
C ILE A 83 10.44 8.85 -15.36
N ASP A 84 9.43 8.96 -14.51
CA ASP A 84 8.14 9.49 -14.92
C ASP A 84 8.26 11.02 -14.97
N MET A 85 8.21 11.58 -16.19
CA MET A 85 8.41 13.00 -16.42
C MET A 85 7.28 13.85 -15.80
N ASP A 86 6.07 13.31 -15.68
CA ASP A 86 4.94 14.02 -15.07
C ASP A 86 5.14 14.16 -13.55
N SER A 87 5.71 13.13 -12.92
CA SER A 87 6.06 13.16 -11.49
C SER A 87 7.35 13.94 -11.18
N ALA A 88 8.27 14.06 -12.15
CA ALA A 88 9.59 14.67 -11.92
C ALA A 88 9.62 16.21 -12.09
N VAL A 89 8.61 16.79 -12.74
CA VAL A 89 8.59 18.22 -13.09
C VAL A 89 7.59 19.03 -12.25
N ASN A 90 6.76 18.39 -11.41
CA ASN A 90 5.93 19.09 -10.42
C ASN A 90 6.78 19.55 -9.22
N LEU A 91 7.54 20.61 -9.43
CA LEU A 91 8.23 21.43 -8.42
C LEU A 91 7.64 22.85 -8.47
N ASP A 92 6.33 22.98 -8.30
CA ASP A 92 5.65 24.27 -8.08
C ASP A 92 5.02 24.28 -6.67
#